data_AF-A0AAV0W2S7-F1
#
_entry.id   AF-A0AAV0W2S7-F1
#
_cell.length_a   1.000
_cell.length_b   1.000
_cell.length_c   1.000
_cell.angle_alpha   90.00
_cell.angle_beta   90.00
_cell.angle_gamma   90.00
#
_symmetry.space_group_name_H-M   'P 1'
#
loop_
_entity.id
_entity.type
_entity.pdbx_description
1 polymer ?
#
loop_
_entity_poly.entity_id
_entity_poly.type
_entity_poly.pdbx_seq_one_letter_code
_entity_poly.pdbx_strand_id
1 'polypeptide(L)'
;MWTPVTFTSDNSVPPSRSKHSAAVHGNHIYVVGGRNGNWPLKDIWRYALSNNTWEQLHPTGDSLQNLQEHTAVVYQDKVYVFGGEVGFSSASESPLWSYSIKVMHTV
;
A
#
# COMPACT_ATOMS: atom_id res chain seq x y z
N MET A 1 14.95 -1.87 -21.20
CA MET A 1 13.71 -2.38 -21.82
C MET A 1 12.69 -2.60 -20.71
N TRP A 2 11.42 -2.30 -20.95
CA TRP A 2 10.35 -2.59 -20.00
C TRP A 2 9.87 -4.03 -20.19
N THR A 3 9.74 -4.78 -19.10
CA THR A 3 9.22 -6.15 -19.12
C THR A 3 8.11 -6.29 -18.09
N PRO A 4 6.95 -6.87 -18.46
CA PRO A 4 5.91 -7.15 -17.48
C PRO A 4 6.41 -8.17 -16.47
N VAL A 5 6.16 -7.93 -15.19
CA VAL A 5 6.36 -8.95 -14.16
C VAL A 5 5.15 -9.88 -14.21
N THR A 6 5.38 -11.17 -14.47
CA THR A 6 4.31 -12.17 -14.44
C THR A 6 3.91 -12.45 -13.00
N PHE A 7 2.63 -12.69 -12.75
CA PHE A 7 2.11 -13.09 -11.44
C PHE A 7 1.39 -14.44 -11.56
N THR A 8 1.36 -15.22 -10.48
CA THR A 8 0.60 -16.48 -10.47
C THR A 8 -0.88 -16.19 -10.29
N SER A 9 -1.71 -16.70 -11.19
CA SER A 9 -3.12 -16.34 -11.42
C SER A 9 -4.12 -16.67 -10.32
N ASP A 10 -3.68 -17.31 -9.23
CA ASP A 10 -4.59 -17.87 -8.22
C ASP A 10 -4.90 -16.87 -7.09
N ASN A 11 -4.20 -15.73 -7.02
CA ASN A 11 -4.42 -14.69 -6.03
C ASN A 11 -5.13 -13.46 -6.62
N SER A 12 -5.88 -12.74 -5.78
CA SER A 12 -6.41 -11.43 -6.15
C SER A 12 -5.28 -10.45 -6.46
N VAL A 13 -5.50 -9.57 -7.45
CA VAL A 13 -4.56 -8.53 -7.85
C VAL A 13 -5.15 -7.15 -7.52
N PRO A 14 -4.30 -6.13 -7.25
CA PRO A 14 -4.81 -4.78 -7.01
C PRO A 14 -5.59 -4.27 -8.23
N PRO A 15 -6.71 -3.55 -8.01
CA PRO A 15 -7.35 -2.83 -9.09
C PRO A 15 -6.42 -1.78 -9.71
N SER A 16 -6.71 -1.40 -10.96
CA SER A 16 -6.08 -0.26 -11.62
C SER A 16 -6.12 0.97 -10.71
N ARG A 17 -5.01 1.69 -10.61
CA ARG A 17 -4.89 2.82 -9.67
C ARG A 17 -3.91 3.90 -10.17
N SER A 18 -4.16 5.13 -9.75
CA SER A 18 -3.29 6.30 -9.91
C SER A 18 -3.11 7.01 -8.57
N LYS A 19 -2.11 7.90 -8.45
CA LYS A 19 -1.85 8.71 -7.25
C LYS A 19 -1.64 7.89 -5.95
N HIS A 20 -1.26 6.62 -6.09
CA HIS A 20 -0.87 5.76 -4.98
C HIS A 20 0.57 6.05 -4.59
N SER A 21 0.97 5.58 -3.41
CA SER A 21 2.39 5.50 -3.04
C SER A 21 2.81 4.04 -2.96
N ALA A 22 4.12 3.81 -3.03
CA ALA A 22 4.69 2.49 -2.83
C ALA A 22 6.00 2.58 -2.05
N ALA A 23 6.29 1.56 -1.24
CA ALA A 23 7.54 1.44 -0.52
C ALA A 23 8.01 -0.03 -0.50
N VAL A 24 9.33 -0.23 -0.44
CA VAL A 24 9.94 -1.58 -0.43
C VAL A 24 10.46 -1.89 0.97
N HIS A 25 10.20 -3.11 1.46
CA HIS A 25 10.82 -3.64 2.68
C HIS A 25 11.11 -5.14 2.51
N GLY A 26 12.39 -5.51 2.66
CA GLY A 26 12.86 -6.87 2.42
C GLY A 26 12.46 -7.35 1.03
N ASN A 27 11.79 -8.48 0.97
CA ASN A 27 11.37 -9.10 -0.28
C ASN A 27 9.94 -8.73 -0.73
N HIS A 28 9.45 -7.57 -0.29
CA HIS A 28 8.07 -7.14 -0.54
C HIS A 28 7.98 -5.68 -1.00
N ILE A 29 7.08 -5.43 -1.95
CA ILE A 29 6.62 -4.08 -2.32
C ILE A 29 5.25 -3.85 -1.68
N TYR A 30 5.10 -2.74 -0.98
CA TYR A 30 3.82 -2.31 -0.40
C TYR A 30 3.26 -1.19 -1.26
N VAL A 31 2.01 -1.32 -1.69
CA VAL A 31 1.28 -0.32 -2.47
C VAL A 31 0.10 0.17 -1.63
N VAL A 32 0.01 1.48 -1.43
CA VAL A 32 -0.94 2.09 -0.51
C VAL A 32 -1.87 3.03 -1.25
N GLY A 33 -3.18 2.83 -1.07
CA GLY A 33 -4.24 3.74 -1.48
C GLY A 33 -4.20 4.16 -2.95
N GLY A 34 -4.50 5.44 -3.20
CA GLY A 34 -4.64 6.04 -4.52
C GLY A 34 -6.11 6.10 -4.96
N ARG A 35 -6.35 6.05 -6.27
CA ARG A 35 -7.69 6.05 -6.86
C ARG A 35 -7.79 5.21 -8.12
N ASN A 36 -8.94 4.56 -8.33
CA ASN A 36 -9.34 3.94 -9.58
C ASN A 36 -10.37 4.84 -10.29
N GLY A 37 -9.92 5.69 -11.21
CA GLY A 37 -10.76 6.76 -11.77
C GLY A 37 -11.21 7.73 -10.67
N ASN A 38 -12.52 7.87 -10.49
CA ASN A 38 -13.11 8.71 -9.43
C ASN A 38 -13.30 7.98 -8.09
N TRP A 39 -12.94 6.69 -8.02
CA TRP A 39 -13.11 5.88 -6.82
C TRP A 39 -11.84 5.92 -5.97
N PRO A 40 -11.86 6.55 -4.79
CA PRO A 40 -10.72 6.51 -3.90
C PRO A 40 -10.49 5.10 -3.35
N LEU A 41 -9.22 4.77 -3.11
CA LEU A 41 -8.78 3.50 -2.55
C LEU A 41 -8.11 3.76 -1.20
N LYS A 42 -8.41 2.90 -0.23
CA LYS A 42 -7.82 2.89 1.12
C LYS A 42 -7.16 1.55 1.46
N ASP A 43 -7.01 0.70 0.45
CA ASP A 43 -6.42 -0.63 0.59
C ASP A 43 -4.89 -0.55 0.67
N ILE A 44 -4.31 -1.61 1.25
CA ILE A 44 -2.88 -1.88 1.20
C ILE A 44 -2.71 -3.21 0.49
N TRP A 45 -1.84 -3.22 -0.51
CA TRP A 45 -1.42 -4.42 -1.21
C TRP A 45 0.04 -4.70 -0.97
N ARG A 46 0.39 -5.98 -0.91
CA ARG A 46 1.76 -6.45 -0.85
C ARG A 46 2.05 -7.31 -2.05
N TYR A 47 3.17 -7.04 -2.72
CA TYR A 47 3.74 -7.91 -3.74
C TYR A 47 4.96 -8.63 -3.17
N ALA A 48 4.97 -9.96 -3.22
CA ALA A 48 6.12 -10.77 -2.83
C ALA A 48 7.04 -11.01 -4.03
N LEU A 49 8.28 -10.53 -3.94
CA LEU A 49 9.28 -10.61 -5.00
C LEU A 49 9.85 -12.03 -5.19
N SER A 50 9.63 -12.94 -4.24
CA SER A 50 10.18 -14.32 -4.27
C SER A 50 9.38 -15.24 -5.17
N ASN A 51 8.06 -15.06 -5.17
CA ASN A 51 7.11 -15.95 -5.85
C ASN A 51 6.13 -15.19 -6.74
N ASN A 52 6.34 -13.89 -6.92
CA ASN A 52 5.57 -13.02 -7.78
C ASN A 52 4.07 -13.00 -7.47
N THR A 53 3.72 -12.95 -6.18
CA THR A 53 2.33 -12.98 -5.73
C THR A 53 1.87 -11.65 -5.17
N TRP A 54 0.60 -11.32 -5.43
CA TRP A 54 -0.10 -10.25 -4.76
C TRP A 54 -0.89 -10.79 -3.57
N GLU A 55 -1.00 -9.96 -2.54
CA GLU A 55 -1.85 -10.18 -1.39
C GLU A 55 -2.45 -8.84 -0.96
N GLN A 56 -3.77 -8.80 -0.78
CA GLN A 56 -4.41 -7.68 -0.11
C GLN A 56 -4.22 -7.82 1.40
N LEU A 57 -3.58 -6.84 2.02
CA LEU A 57 -3.42 -6.81 3.46
C LEU A 57 -4.71 -6.27 4.10
N HIS A 58 -5.08 -6.87 5.23
CA HIS A 58 -6.25 -6.48 6.02
C HIS A 58 -5.82 -6.08 7.43
N PRO A 59 -5.23 -4.87 7.61
CA PRO A 59 -4.82 -4.38 8.93
C PRO A 59 -6.01 -4.27 9.88
N THR A 60 -5.81 -4.61 11.15
CA THR A 60 -6.80 -4.44 12.23
C THR A 60 -6.62 -3.09 12.92
N GLY A 61 -7.71 -2.52 13.47
CA GLY A 61 -7.69 -1.25 14.19
C GLY A 61 -8.08 -0.07 13.30
N ASP A 62 -7.59 1.12 13.64
CA ASP A 62 -7.79 2.33 12.82
C ASP A 62 -7.16 2.13 11.43
N SER A 63 -7.88 2.59 10.41
CA SER A 63 -7.52 2.36 9.02
C SER A 63 -7.21 3.68 8.33
N LEU A 64 -6.39 3.59 7.27
CA LEU A 64 -6.16 4.72 6.39
C LEU A 64 -7.50 5.26 5.90
N GLN A 65 -7.59 6.59 5.88
CA GLN A 65 -8.64 7.25 5.13
C GLN A 65 -8.40 7.04 3.63
N ASN A 66 -9.36 7.44 2.81
CA ASN A 66 -9.21 7.50 1.37
C ASN A 66 -8.09 8.48 0.99
N LEU A 67 -6.85 7.98 0.82
CA LEU A 67 -5.65 8.78 0.59
C LEU A 67 -5.19 8.68 -0.86
N GLN A 68 -4.96 9.82 -1.51
CA GLN A 68 -4.30 9.95 -2.80
C GLN A 68 -3.20 11.02 -2.73
N GLU A 69 -2.19 10.96 -3.61
CA GLU A 69 -1.05 11.91 -3.64
C GLU A 69 -0.22 11.96 -2.35
N HIS A 70 -0.34 10.93 -1.52
CA HIS A 70 0.42 10.78 -0.30
C HIS A 70 1.82 10.20 -0.59
N THR A 71 2.70 10.27 0.40
CA THR A 71 4.00 9.58 0.37
C THR A 71 3.97 8.35 1.28
N ALA A 72 4.76 7.33 0.93
CA ALA A 72 5.05 6.21 1.80
C ALA A 72 6.57 5.99 1.89
N VAL A 73 7.05 5.78 3.11
CA VAL A 73 8.45 5.43 3.38
C VAL A 73 8.51 4.27 4.37
N VAL A 74 9.59 3.51 4.32
CA VAL A 74 9.84 2.44 5.29
C VAL A 74 10.94 2.88 6.24
N TYR A 75 10.73 2.64 7.53
CA TYR A 75 11.78 2.76 8.53
C TYR A 75 11.59 1.66 9.57
N GLN A 76 12.62 0.81 9.72
CA GLN A 76 12.51 -0.46 10.45
C GLN A 76 11.34 -1.29 9.90
N ASP A 77 10.64 -2.05 10.75
CA ASP A 77 9.53 -2.92 10.36
C ASP A 77 8.20 -2.16 10.24
N LYS A 78 8.22 -0.93 9.72
CA LYS A 78 7.03 -0.09 9.57
C LYS A 78 7.02 0.66 8.24
N VAL A 79 5.85 0.65 7.59
CA VAL A 79 5.51 1.56 6.49
C VAL A 79 4.85 2.80 7.08
N TYR A 80 5.44 3.97 6.88
CA TYR A 80 4.89 5.26 7.27
C TYR A 80 4.23 5.93 6.08
N VAL A 81 3.04 6.49 6.28
CA VAL A 81 2.24 7.13 5.23
C VAL A 81 1.85 8.54 5.71
N PHE A 82 2.15 9.55 4.91
CA PHE A 82 1.90 10.95 5.29
C PHE A 82 1.40 11.81 4.14
N GLY A 83 0.63 12.84 4.50
CA GLY A 83 0.12 13.85 3.58
C GLY A 83 -0.91 13.30 2.59
N GLY A 84 -0.93 13.90 1.41
CA GLY A 84 -1.90 13.60 0.37
C GLY A 84 -3.25 14.27 0.60
N GLU A 85 -4.14 14.04 -0.36
CA GLU A 85 -5.51 14.53 -0.35
C GLU A 85 -6.44 13.44 0.21
N VAL A 86 -7.24 13.82 1.20
CA VAL A 86 -8.23 12.95 1.84
C VAL A 86 -9.56 13.09 1.09
N GLY A 87 -9.64 12.58 -0.14
CA GLY A 87 -10.85 12.62 -0.98
C GLY A 87 -11.64 13.94 -0.92
N PHE A 88 -12.98 13.87 -0.92
CA PHE A 88 -13.85 15.06 -0.77
C PHE A 88 -13.92 15.62 0.65
N SER A 89 -13.04 15.22 1.57
CA SER A 89 -13.08 15.73 2.94
C SER A 89 -12.33 17.06 3.03
N SER A 90 -12.91 18.01 3.76
CA SER A 90 -12.30 19.29 4.10
C SER A 90 -11.37 19.20 5.33
N ALA A 91 -10.82 18.01 5.62
CA ALA A 91 -9.97 17.84 6.78
C ALA A 91 -8.66 18.63 6.60
N SER A 92 -8.36 19.52 7.55
CA SER A 92 -7.17 20.38 7.51
C SER A 92 -5.88 19.68 7.98
N GLU A 93 -5.99 18.46 8.51
CA GLU A 93 -4.87 17.71 9.08
C GLU A 93 -4.83 16.28 8.51
N SER A 94 -3.68 15.91 7.93
CA SER A 94 -3.37 14.55 7.50
C SER A 94 -2.49 13.89 8.56
N PRO A 95 -3.00 12.96 9.39
CA PRO A 95 -2.18 12.30 10.39
C PRO A 95 -1.08 11.45 9.73
N LEU A 96 0.05 11.30 10.43
CA LEU A 96 1.09 10.34 10.07
C LEU A 96 0.62 8.94 10.47
N TRP A 97 0.40 8.07 9.48
CA TRP A 97 0.03 6.68 9.69
C TRP A 97 1.25 5.78 9.70
N SER A 98 1.18 4.69 10.47
CA SER A 98 2.17 3.61 10.40
C SER A 98 1.49 2.26 10.29
N TYR A 99 1.94 1.42 9.38
CA TYR A 99 1.58 0.00 9.27
C TYR A 99 2.76 -0.86 9.73
N SER A 100 2.57 -1.65 10.78
CA SER A 100 3.58 -2.58 11.29
C SER A 100 3.66 -3.84 10.41
N ILE A 101 4.86 -4.13 9.93
CA ILE A 101 5.18 -5.32 9.16
C ILE A 101 5.35 -6.48 10.15
N LYS A 102 4.57 -7.56 10.00
CA LYS A 102 4.80 -8.77 10.77
C LYS A 102 6.10 -9.42 10.30
N VAL A 103 7.16 -9.30 11.11
CA VAL A 103 8.38 -10.08 10.93
C VAL A 103 8.12 -11.47 11.51
N MET A 104 8.11 -12.50 10.66
CA MET A 104 8.23 -13.86 11.16
C MET A 104 9.68 -14.05 11.58
N HIS A 105 9.96 -13.94 12.88
CA HIS A 105 11.22 -14.42 13.42
C HIS A 105 11.21 -15.94 13.29
N THR A 106 12.07 -16.48 12.42
CA THR A 106 12.41 -17.89 12.45
C THR A 106 13.10 -18.15 13.79
N VAL A 107 12.49 -19.00 14.62
CA VAL A 107 13.08 -19.52 15.87
C VAL A 107 14.15 -20.54 15.53
#